data_AF-A0A1Y4NHW4-F1
#
_entry.id   AF-A0A1Y4NHW4-F1
#
_cell.length_a   1.000
_cell.length_b   1.000
_cell.length_c   1.000
_cell.angle_alpha   90.00
_cell.angle_beta   90.00
_cell.angle_gamma   90.00
#
_symmetry.space_group_name_H-M   'P 1'
#
loop_
_entity.id
_entity.type
_entity.pdbx_description
1 polymer ?
#
loop_
_entity_poly.entity_id
_entity_poly.type
_entity_poly.pdbx_seq_one_letter_code
_entity_poly.pdbx_strand_id
1 'polypeptide(L)'
;MSKKKQFTAREIADVLVREGISQTTTGRWSVGFEEIQNRFGLDLSADSDAGRLIVIALKQEEEINELIMTEDHIEMSYHLEYCPSCNQGGASGMGSVFSLLGCNIYDDHLHQENAGVPENPSEPDATKEQTEDVTSDLVMR
;
A
#
# COMPACT_ATOMS: atom_id res chain seq x y z
N MET A 1 9.99 51.27 -2.41
CA MET A 1 9.00 50.33 -1.84
C MET A 1 9.06 49.05 -2.66
N SER A 2 9.65 47.98 -2.12
CA SER A 2 9.72 46.69 -2.81
C SER A 2 8.34 46.03 -2.76
N LYS A 3 7.76 45.74 -3.91
CA LYS A 3 6.53 44.93 -4.00
C LYS A 3 6.90 43.51 -3.53
N LYS A 4 6.39 43.09 -2.37
CA LYS A 4 6.45 41.67 -1.98
C LYS A 4 5.64 40.89 -3.01
N LYS A 5 6.22 39.83 -3.60
CA LYS A 5 5.49 38.91 -4.48
C LYS A 5 4.37 38.28 -3.63
N GLN A 6 3.13 38.38 -4.09
CA GLN A 6 2.03 37.61 -3.49
C GLN A 6 1.95 36.25 -4.15
N PHE A 7 1.75 35.21 -3.36
CA PHE A 7 1.54 33.85 -3.84
C PHE A 7 0.06 33.51 -3.75
N THR A 8 -0.44 32.80 -4.75
CA THR A 8 -1.78 32.18 -4.72
C THR A 8 -1.74 30.90 -3.87
N ALA A 9 -2.90 30.48 -3.34
CA ALA A 9 -3.00 29.23 -2.58
C ALA A 9 -2.49 28.02 -3.38
N ARG A 10 -2.73 28.00 -4.70
CA ARG A 10 -2.24 26.95 -5.60
C ARG A 10 -0.72 26.96 -5.74
N GLU A 11 -0.11 28.13 -5.90
CA GLU A 11 1.37 28.21 -5.95
C GLU A 11 2.01 27.77 -4.64
N ILE A 12 1.36 28.06 -3.50
CA ILE A 12 1.85 27.59 -2.20
C ILE A 12 1.70 26.07 -2.10
N ALA A 13 0.54 25.51 -2.48
CA ALA A 13 0.31 24.07 -2.49
C ALA A 13 1.34 23.33 -3.35
N ASP A 14 1.57 23.76 -4.60
CA ASP A 14 2.58 23.18 -5.50
C ASP A 14 3.99 23.17 -4.87
N VAL A 15 4.38 24.29 -4.24
CA VAL A 15 5.69 24.38 -3.57
C VAL A 15 5.78 23.40 -2.40
N LEU A 16 4.75 23.35 -1.55
CA LEU A 16 4.68 22.45 -0.40
C LEU A 16 4.72 20.98 -0.82
N VAL A 17 3.96 20.60 -1.86
CA VAL A 17 3.93 19.23 -2.39
C VAL A 17 5.29 18.83 -2.97
N ARG A 18 5.85 19.63 -3.88
CA ARG A 18 7.16 19.33 -4.47
C ARG A 18 8.26 19.22 -3.42
N GLU A 19 8.22 20.09 -2.42
CA GLU A 19 9.18 20.07 -1.33
C GLU A 19 9.05 18.82 -0.47
N GLY A 20 7.85 18.53 0.03
CA GLY A 20 7.62 17.40 0.91
C GLY A 20 7.94 16.06 0.24
N ILE A 21 7.55 15.88 -1.02
CA ILE A 21 7.90 14.70 -1.83
C ILE A 21 9.42 14.52 -1.96
N SER A 22 10.15 15.62 -2.17
CA SER A 22 11.61 15.57 -2.35
C SER A 22 12.37 15.30 -1.05
N GLN A 23 11.83 15.71 0.09
CA GLN A 23 12.52 15.64 1.38
C GLN A 23 12.15 14.41 2.21
N THR A 24 10.96 13.84 2.03
CA THR A 24 10.53 12.69 2.81
C THR A 24 11.12 11.37 2.31
N THR A 25 11.39 10.46 3.23
CA THR A 25 11.74 9.05 2.94
C THR A 25 10.65 8.08 3.36
N THR A 26 9.59 8.56 4.01
CA THR A 26 8.49 7.75 4.54
C THR A 26 7.15 8.07 3.87
N GLY A 27 7.11 9.13 3.05
CA GLY A 27 5.91 9.63 2.42
C GLY A 27 5.13 10.59 3.33
N ARG A 28 5.61 10.86 4.54
CA ARG A 28 5.00 11.82 5.47
C ARG A 28 5.82 13.08 5.56
N TRP A 29 5.15 14.22 5.60
CA TRP A 29 5.76 15.53 5.78
C TRP A 29 4.83 16.45 6.56
N SER A 30 5.39 17.35 7.35
CA SER A 30 4.61 18.35 8.09
C SER A 30 5.26 19.72 7.98
N VAL A 31 4.42 20.75 7.93
CA VAL A 31 4.84 22.15 7.81
C VAL A 31 4.07 23.02 8.79
N GLY A 32 4.80 23.82 9.58
CA GLY A 32 4.21 24.71 10.58
C GLY A 32 3.60 25.97 9.97
N PHE A 33 2.58 26.53 10.62
CA PHE A 33 1.94 27.77 10.18
C PHE A 33 2.91 28.96 10.26
N GLU A 34 3.78 29.00 11.27
CA GLU A 34 4.83 30.03 11.38
C GLU A 34 5.78 29.97 10.18
N GLU A 35 6.17 28.77 9.75
CA GLU A 35 7.01 28.59 8.57
C GLU A 35 6.31 29.12 7.31
N ILE A 36 5.03 28.79 7.13
CA ILE A 36 4.25 29.28 5.99
C ILE A 36 4.10 30.80 6.02
N GLN A 37 3.88 31.38 7.20
CA GLN A 37 3.81 32.82 7.39
C GLN A 37 5.15 33.50 7.06
N ASN A 38 6.26 32.94 7.52
CA ASN A 38 7.60 33.48 7.27
C ASN A 38 7.98 33.40 5.78
N ARG A 39 7.62 32.30 5.11
CA ARG A 39 7.97 32.04 3.70
C ARG A 39 7.07 32.78 2.71
N PHE A 40 5.77 32.78 2.97
CA PHE A 40 4.76 33.24 2.00
C PHE A 40 3.99 34.48 2.47
N GLY A 41 4.17 34.92 3.72
CA GLY A 41 3.41 36.03 4.29
C GLY A 41 1.94 35.69 4.55
N LEU A 42 1.63 34.40 4.68
CA LEU A 42 0.26 33.90 4.80
C LEU A 42 -0.01 33.42 6.23
N ASP A 43 -1.02 34.00 6.86
CA ASP A 43 -1.50 33.56 8.18
C ASP A 43 -2.52 32.42 7.98
N LEU A 44 -2.24 31.28 8.61
CA LEU A 44 -3.05 30.05 8.51
C LEU A 44 -3.80 29.73 9.79
N SER A 45 -4.14 30.74 10.60
CA SER A 45 -5.21 30.60 11.60
C SER A 45 -6.37 29.77 11.02
N ALA A 46 -6.83 28.75 11.77
CA ALA A 46 -7.82 27.77 11.32
C ALA A 46 -9.16 28.40 10.87
N ASP A 47 -9.41 29.65 11.26
CA ASP A 47 -10.61 30.43 10.90
C ASP A 47 -10.38 31.42 9.75
N SER A 48 -9.18 31.47 9.17
CA SER A 48 -8.84 32.36 8.07
C SER A 48 -9.30 31.79 6.71
N ASP A 49 -9.77 32.68 5.83
CA ASP A 49 -10.07 32.32 4.43
C ASP A 49 -8.82 31.78 3.72
N ALA A 50 -7.65 32.30 4.06
CA ALA A 50 -6.34 31.85 3.58
C ALA A 50 -6.08 30.38 3.90
N GLY A 51 -6.28 29.97 5.16
CA GLY A 51 -6.17 28.59 5.62
C GLY A 51 -7.05 27.66 4.81
N ARG A 52 -8.32 28.03 4.65
CA ARG A 52 -9.29 27.24 3.87
C ARG A 52 -8.87 27.09 2.41
N LEU A 53 -8.40 28.16 1.77
CA LEU A 53 -7.99 28.12 0.37
C LEU A 53 -6.76 27.24 0.13
N ILE A 54 -5.77 27.24 1.04
CA ILE A 54 -4.62 26.33 0.95
C ILE A 54 -5.05 24.88 1.14
N VAL A 55 -5.90 24.58 2.12
CA VAL A 55 -6.40 23.22 2.33
C VAL A 55 -7.14 22.71 1.10
N ILE A 56 -7.97 23.55 0.48
CA ILE A 56 -8.67 23.21 -0.77
C ILE A 56 -7.67 22.95 -1.90
N ALA A 57 -6.63 23.78 -2.04
CA ALA A 57 -5.61 23.61 -3.06
C ALA A 57 -4.81 22.31 -2.86
N LEU A 58 -4.31 22.05 -1.65
CA LEU A 58 -3.59 20.82 -1.31
C LEU A 58 -4.44 19.56 -1.56
N LYS A 59 -5.74 19.60 -1.25
CA LYS A 59 -6.65 18.48 -1.52
C LYS A 59 -6.90 18.20 -3.02
N GLN A 60 -6.49 19.11 -3.91
CA GLN A 60 -6.59 18.92 -5.36
C GLN A 60 -5.30 18.36 -5.98
N GLU A 61 -4.20 18.33 -5.23
CA GLU A 61 -2.93 17.77 -5.69
C GLU A 61 -3.02 16.24 -5.65
N GLU A 62 -2.76 15.59 -6.79
CA GLU A 62 -2.95 14.15 -6.96
C GLU A 62 -1.93 13.32 -6.19
N GLU A 63 -0.82 13.94 -5.80
CA GLU A 63 0.24 13.31 -5.02
C GLU A 63 -0.12 13.16 -3.54
N ILE A 64 -1.10 13.93 -3.05
CA ILE A 64 -1.54 13.88 -1.64
C ILE A 64 -2.53 12.74 -1.45
N ASN A 65 -2.15 11.77 -0.61
CA ASN A 65 -3.01 10.68 -0.17
C ASN A 65 -3.87 11.07 1.04
N GLU A 66 -3.31 11.81 2.00
CA GLU A 66 -4.02 12.28 3.19
C GLU A 66 -3.51 13.65 3.62
N LEU A 67 -4.42 14.48 4.14
CA LEU A 67 -4.13 15.81 4.65
C LEU A 67 -4.82 16.02 6.00
N ILE A 68 -4.03 16.35 7.03
CA ILE A 68 -4.52 16.68 8.37
C ILE A 68 -4.03 18.08 8.71
N MET A 69 -4.95 18.99 9.01
CA MET A 69 -4.63 20.32 9.53
C MET A 69 -4.91 20.34 11.02
N THR A 70 -3.92 20.71 11.81
CA THR A 70 -4.00 20.83 13.27
C THR A 70 -4.08 22.31 13.67
N GLU A 71 -3.83 22.62 14.94
CA GLU A 71 -3.83 24.00 15.45
C GLU A 71 -2.63 24.82 14.98
N ASP A 72 -1.49 24.16 14.69
CA ASP A 72 -0.20 24.81 14.47
C ASP A 72 0.52 24.35 13.20
N HIS A 73 0.09 23.25 12.57
CA HIS A 73 0.74 22.72 11.38
C HIS A 73 -0.21 21.97 10.43
N ILE A 74 0.29 21.70 9.23
CA ILE A 74 -0.35 20.83 8.24
C ILE A 74 0.50 19.57 8.10
N GLU A 75 -0.09 18.41 8.32
CA GLU A 75 0.48 17.11 8.00
C GLU A 75 -0.02 16.63 6.64
N MET A 76 0.91 16.19 5.80
CA MET A 76 0.67 15.62 4.48
C MET A 76 1.23 14.21 4.44
N SER A 77 0.43 13.27 3.96
CA SER A 77 0.91 11.97 3.51
C SER A 77 0.77 11.88 1.99
N TYR A 78 1.84 11.48 1.32
CA TYR A 78 1.89 11.35 -0.13
C TYR A 78 1.66 9.90 -0.57
N HIS A 79 1.11 9.76 -1.76
CA HIS A 79 1.17 8.55 -2.55
C HIS A 79 2.66 8.18 -2.80
N LEU A 80 3.08 6.98 -2.41
CA LEU A 80 4.50 6.58 -2.38
C LEU A 80 5.12 6.51 -3.78
N GLU A 81 4.32 6.33 -4.83
CA GLU A 81 4.74 6.38 -6.22
C GLU A 81 5.34 7.73 -6.64
N TYR A 82 4.93 8.82 -5.99
CA TYR A 82 5.48 10.15 -6.24
C TYR A 82 6.72 10.44 -5.40
N CYS A 83 7.00 9.69 -4.32
CA CYS A 83 8.13 9.88 -3.42
C CYS A 83 9.41 9.18 -3.90
N PRO A 84 10.42 9.90 -4.44
CA PRO A 84 11.60 9.28 -5.03
C PRO A 84 12.47 8.50 -4.02
N SER A 85 12.45 8.96 -2.76
CA SER A 85 13.28 8.40 -1.69
C SER A 85 12.58 7.32 -0.87
N CYS A 86 11.26 7.16 -1.01
CA CYS A 86 10.49 6.20 -0.21
C CYS A 86 10.70 4.74 -0.63
N ASN A 87 11.06 4.51 -1.90
CA ASN A 87 11.31 3.18 -2.45
C ASN A 87 12.73 2.67 -2.19
N GLN A 88 13.56 3.41 -1.44
CA GLN A 88 14.97 3.07 -1.21
C GLN A 88 15.20 2.28 0.09
N GLY A 89 14.16 2.04 0.91
CA GLY A 89 14.29 1.54 2.29
C GLY A 89 14.06 0.04 2.52
N GLY A 90 13.77 -0.76 1.50
CA GLY A 90 13.61 -2.21 1.63
C GLY A 90 13.97 -2.91 0.32
N ALA A 91 14.31 -4.20 0.36
CA ALA A 91 14.73 -5.02 -0.80
C ALA A 91 13.70 -5.10 -1.97
N SER A 92 12.66 -4.28 -1.93
CA SER A 92 11.52 -4.20 -2.82
C SER A 92 11.21 -2.72 -3.09
N GLY A 93 11.96 -2.06 -3.97
CA GLY A 93 11.29 -1.21 -4.94
C GLY A 93 10.39 -2.16 -5.74
N MET A 94 9.08 -1.95 -5.75
CA MET A 94 8.07 -2.86 -6.30
C MET A 94 8.11 -2.96 -7.85
N GLY A 95 9.30 -2.99 -8.45
CA GLY A 95 9.56 -3.15 -9.88
C GLY A 95 9.87 -4.58 -10.31
N SER A 96 9.93 -5.57 -9.40
CA SER A 96 10.02 -6.97 -9.82
C SER A 96 9.43 -7.95 -8.80
N VAL A 97 8.12 -7.88 -8.58
CA VAL A 97 7.37 -9.07 -8.10
C VAL A 97 7.35 -10.18 -9.17
N PHE A 98 7.74 -9.88 -10.41
CA PHE A 98 8.00 -10.89 -11.45
C PHE A 98 9.09 -11.88 -11.06
N SER A 99 10.05 -11.51 -10.20
CA SER A 99 11.04 -12.46 -9.67
C SER A 99 10.46 -13.49 -8.70
N LEU A 100 9.28 -13.24 -8.12
CA LEU A 100 8.55 -14.19 -7.27
C LEU A 100 7.63 -15.13 -8.07
N LEU A 101 7.43 -14.84 -9.36
CA LEU A 101 6.79 -15.74 -10.33
C LEU A 101 7.76 -16.80 -10.88
N GLY A 102 8.90 -17.01 -10.21
CA GLY A 102 9.80 -18.15 -10.43
C GLY A 102 9.27 -19.49 -9.91
N CYS A 103 7.94 -19.67 -9.79
CA CYS A 103 7.35 -20.99 -9.63
C CYS A 103 7.36 -21.67 -11.00
N ASN A 104 8.43 -22.41 -11.26
CA ASN A 104 8.56 -23.29 -12.40
C ASN A 104 7.59 -24.48 -12.25
N ILE A 105 6.28 -24.26 -12.46
CA ILE A 105 5.30 -25.34 -12.60
C ILE A 105 5.31 -25.79 -14.07
N TYR A 106 6.40 -26.43 -14.48
CA TYR A 106 6.31 -27.43 -15.52
C TYR A 106 5.86 -28.72 -14.84
N ASP A 107 4.54 -28.89 -14.77
CA ASP A 107 3.91 -30.18 -14.53
C ASP A 107 3.84 -30.89 -15.89
N ASP A 108 4.96 -31.46 -16.32
CA ASP A 108 5.02 -32.38 -17.45
C ASP A 108 5.27 -33.79 -16.88
N HIS A 109 4.18 -34.47 -16.56
CA HIS A 109 4.16 -35.91 -16.42
C HIS A 109 4.68 -36.58 -17.71
N LEU A 110 5.97 -36.95 -17.76
CA LEU A 110 6.47 -37.91 -18.74
C LEU A 110 7.38 -38.95 -18.08
N HIS A 111 6.92 -40.20 -18.17
CA HIS A 111 7.51 -41.44 -17.69
C HIS A 111 9.02 -41.59 -17.94
N GLN A 112 9.73 -42.15 -16.97
CA GLN A 112 10.89 -42.99 -17.28
C GLN A 112 11.04 -44.14 -16.29
N GLU A 113 11.09 -45.35 -16.86
CA GLU A 113 11.20 -46.65 -16.21
C GLU A 113 12.57 -46.94 -15.58
N ASN A 114 12.54 -47.88 -14.63
CA ASN A 114 13.60 -48.78 -14.15
C ASN A 114 14.81 -48.21 -13.38
N ALA A 115 14.84 -48.46 -12.05
CA ALA A 115 15.93 -49.19 -11.38
C ALA A 115 15.62 -49.52 -9.89
N GLY A 116 15.30 -50.79 -9.58
CA GLY A 116 15.91 -51.61 -8.53
C GLY A 116 15.64 -51.40 -7.01
N VAL A 117 14.69 -52.19 -6.45
CA VAL A 117 14.78 -53.10 -5.23
C VAL A 117 15.12 -52.49 -3.84
N PRO A 118 14.69 -53.04 -2.66
CA PRO A 118 13.89 -54.23 -2.32
C PRO A 118 12.66 -54.03 -1.41
N GLU A 119 11.97 -55.15 -1.24
CA GLU A 119 10.92 -55.53 -0.29
C GLU A 119 11.03 -55.05 1.17
N ASN A 120 9.89 -54.76 1.79
CA ASN A 120 9.67 -55.07 3.20
C ASN A 120 8.19 -55.49 3.42
N PRO A 121 7.93 -56.74 3.85
CA PRO A 121 6.58 -57.24 4.08
C PRO A 121 6.18 -57.01 5.54
N SER A 122 4.98 -56.51 5.79
CA SER A 122 4.31 -56.68 7.08
C SER A 122 2.81 -56.80 6.85
N GLU A 123 2.35 -57.99 7.23
CA GLU A 123 1.09 -58.68 7.00
C GLU A 123 -0.15 -58.06 7.71
N PRO A 124 -1.36 -58.61 7.45
CA PRO A 124 -2.66 -57.95 7.63
C PRO A 124 -3.30 -58.25 8.98
N ASP A 125 -4.34 -57.51 9.35
CA ASP A 125 -5.32 -57.99 10.34
C ASP A 125 -6.75 -57.67 9.89
N ALA A 126 -7.53 -58.75 9.76
CA ALA A 126 -8.93 -58.74 9.41
C ALA A 126 -9.71 -59.26 10.63
N THR A 127 -10.49 -58.41 11.31
CA THR A 127 -11.71 -58.75 12.06
C THR A 127 -12.34 -57.42 12.50
N LYS A 128 -13.66 -57.18 12.54
CA LYS A 128 -14.79 -58.07 12.76
C LYS A 128 -16.08 -57.36 12.35
N GLU A 129 -16.92 -58.17 11.70
CA GLU A 129 -18.34 -58.12 11.44
C GLU A 129 -19.27 -57.42 12.48
N GLN A 130 -20.41 -56.97 11.94
CA GLN A 130 -21.73 -56.67 12.56
C GLN A 130 -22.04 -55.21 12.89
N THR A 131 -22.94 -54.60 12.11
CA THR A 131 -24.33 -54.34 12.54
C THR A 131 -25.21 -53.87 11.38
N GLU A 132 -26.28 -54.64 11.14
CA GLU A 132 -27.66 -54.18 10.92
C GLU A 132 -28.07 -53.57 9.57
N ASP A 133 -28.55 -54.48 8.72
CA ASP A 133 -29.60 -54.30 7.72
C ASP A 133 -30.88 -53.69 8.33
N VAL A 134 -31.31 -52.55 7.82
CA VAL A 134 -32.74 -52.21 7.72
C VAL A 134 -33.02 -51.57 6.37
N THR A 135 -33.55 -52.40 5.48
CA THR A 135 -34.16 -52.00 4.22
C THR A 135 -35.34 -51.06 4.45
N SER A 136 -35.49 -50.03 3.63
CA SER A 136 -36.79 -49.40 3.33
C SER A 136 -36.67 -48.66 2.01
N ASP A 137 -36.61 -49.44 0.94
CA ASP A 137 -36.88 -48.97 -0.42
C ASP A 137 -38.40 -49.03 -0.68
N LEU A 138 -38.93 -47.85 -1.01
CA LEU A 138 -39.77 -47.61 -2.17
C LEU A 138 -41.13 -48.33 -2.30
N VAL A 139 -42.21 -47.58 -2.02
CA VAL A 139 -43.44 -47.66 -2.82
C VAL A 139 -43.71 -46.28 -3.42
N MET A 140 -43.40 -46.16 -4.71
CA MET A 140 -44.01 -45.18 -5.60
C MET A 140 -45.37 -45.73 -6.02
N ARG A 141 -46.44 -45.03 -5.67
CA ARG A 141 -47.70 -44.98 -6.42
C ARG A 141 -48.47 -43.71 -6.08
#